data_AF-A0A4S3IYH9-F1
#
_entry.id   AF-A0A4S3IYH9-F1
#
_cell.length_a   1.000
_cell.length_b   1.000
_cell.length_c   1.000
_cell.angle_alpha   90.00
_cell.angle_beta   90.00
_cell.angle_gamma   90.00
#
_symmetry.space_group_name_H-M   'P 1'
#
loop_
_entity.id
_entity.type
_entity.pdbx_description
1 polymer ?
#
loop_
_entity_poly.entity_id
_entity_poly.type
_entity_poly.pdbx_seq_one_letter_code
_entity_poly.pdbx_strand_id
1 'polypeptide(L)'
;MSPIPRNLVKFTQRIKNPVLRNLTLNLIEEASQKPDMAHFTIAILKPHTTALFATEEQFKSNKAQTAHIYHDEQGQYVGHTLYQERENKSSDE
;
A
#
# COMPACT_ATOMS: atom_id res chain seq x y z
N MET A 1 -23.21 1.25 5.09
CA MET A 1 -22.61 0.68 3.86
C MET A 1 -21.94 -0.62 4.25
N SER A 2 -22.13 -1.69 3.48
CA SER A 2 -21.52 -3.00 3.76
C SER A 2 -20.07 -3.04 3.26
N PRO A 3 -19.17 -3.79 3.92
CA PRO A 3 -17.78 -3.94 3.50
C PRO A 3 -17.67 -4.47 2.07
N ILE A 4 -16.56 -4.17 1.39
CA ILE A 4 -16.30 -4.63 0.02
C ILE A 4 -16.21 -6.16 0.05
N PRO A 5 -17.16 -6.88 -0.58
CA PRO A 5 -17.12 -8.33 -0.64
C PRO A 5 -15.89 -8.82 -1.41
N ARG A 6 -15.29 -9.93 -0.98
CA ARG A 6 -14.04 -10.46 -1.56
C ARG A 6 -14.09 -10.69 -3.08
N ASN A 7 -15.26 -11.04 -3.62
CA ASN A 7 -15.46 -11.25 -5.05
C ASN A 7 -15.42 -9.96 -5.88
N LEU A 8 -15.56 -8.78 -5.25
CA LEU A 8 -15.43 -7.48 -5.90
C LEU A 8 -13.99 -6.95 -5.89
N VAL A 9 -13.10 -7.58 -5.12
CA VAL A 9 -11.68 -7.23 -5.09
C VAL A 9 -10.99 -7.76 -6.34
N LYS A 10 -10.36 -6.86 -7.10
CA LYS A 10 -9.59 -7.22 -8.30
C LYS A 10 -8.10 -7.08 -8.02
N PHE A 11 -7.34 -8.13 -8.32
CA PHE A 11 -5.89 -8.07 -8.30
C PHE A 11 -5.39 -7.70 -9.70
N THR A 12 -4.54 -6.69 -9.82
CA THR A 12 -3.93 -6.36 -11.12
C THR A 12 -2.89 -7.39 -11.55
N GLN A 13 -2.43 -8.23 -10.61
CA GLN A 13 -1.49 -9.33 -10.85
C GLN A 13 -1.94 -10.59 -10.14
N ARG A 14 -1.49 -11.75 -10.64
CA ARG A 14 -1.85 -13.04 -10.05
C ARG A 14 -0.98 -13.34 -8.82
N ILE A 15 -1.56 -13.25 -7.63
CA ILE A 15 -0.92 -13.75 -6.40
C ILE A 15 -0.93 -15.29 -6.43
N LYS A 16 0.21 -15.90 -6.79
CA LYS A 16 0.36 -17.37 -6.90
C LYS A 16 0.30 -18.06 -5.54
N ASN A 17 0.74 -17.38 -4.48
CA ASN A 17 0.72 -17.91 -3.12
C ASN A 17 -0.70 -17.78 -2.52
N PRO A 18 -1.42 -18.89 -2.24
CA PRO A 18 -2.78 -18.85 -1.75
C PRO A 18 -2.90 -18.28 -0.33
N VAL A 19 -1.89 -18.49 0.53
CA VAL A 19 -1.86 -17.95 1.89
C VAL A 19 -1.78 -16.43 1.85
N LEU A 20 -0.83 -15.91 1.07
CA LEU A 20 -0.66 -14.47 0.89
C LEU A 20 -1.91 -13.85 0.25
N ARG A 21 -2.51 -14.50 -0.75
CA ARG A 21 -3.75 -14.05 -1.38
C ARG A 21 -4.89 -13.90 -0.38
N ASN A 22 -5.10 -14.91 0.48
CA ASN A 22 -6.16 -14.88 1.49
C ASN A 22 -5.90 -13.81 2.56
N LEU A 23 -4.64 -13.66 3.00
CA LEU A 23 -4.25 -12.60 3.92
C LEU A 23 -4.60 -11.23 3.33
N THR A 24 -4.23 -10.97 2.07
CA THR A 24 -4.54 -9.70 1.41
C THR A 24 -6.04 -9.45 1.27
N LEU A 25 -6.84 -10.48 0.93
CA LEU A 25 -8.31 -10.34 0.90
C LEU A 25 -8.90 -9.99 2.26
N ASN A 26 -8.41 -10.64 3.33
CA ASN A 26 -8.86 -10.35 4.70
C ASN A 26 -8.56 -8.90 5.09
N LEU A 27 -7.34 -8.42 4.78
CA LEU A 27 -6.94 -7.05 5.09
C LEU A 27 -7.77 -6.01 4.33
N ILE A 28 -8.10 -6.26 3.06
CA ILE A 28 -8.96 -5.36 2.27
C ILE A 28 -10.39 -5.35 2.84
N GLU A 29 -10.91 -6.51 3.21
CA GLU A 29 -12.22 -6.63 3.84
C GLU A 29 -12.27 -5.83 5.16
N GLU A 30 -11.25 -5.96 6.02
CA GLU A 30 -11.14 -5.20 7.26
C GLU A 30 -10.99 -3.69 7.01
N ALA A 31 -10.13 -3.28 6.09
CA ALA A 31 -9.93 -1.88 5.74
C ALA A 31 -11.23 -1.24 5.24
N SER A 32 -12.03 -1.96 4.45
CA SER A 32 -13.31 -1.47 3.95
C SER A 32 -14.39 -1.25 5.03
N GLN A 33 -14.20 -1.78 6.23
CA GLN A 33 -15.08 -1.53 7.37
C GLN A 33 -14.75 -0.21 8.08
N LYS A 34 -13.58 0.39 7.82
CA LYS A 34 -13.17 1.64 8.45
C LYS A 34 -13.96 2.82 7.86
N PRO A 35 -14.35 3.83 8.67
CA PRO A 35 -15.27 4.89 8.24
C PRO A 35 -14.72 5.75 7.10
N ASP A 36 -13.40 5.92 7.04
CA ASP A 36 -12.66 6.59 5.97
C ASP A 36 -12.74 5.85 4.63
N MET A 37 -12.94 4.53 4.64
CA MET A 37 -13.01 3.71 3.42
C MET A 37 -14.40 3.18 3.08
N ALA A 38 -15.38 3.35 3.97
CA ALA A 38 -16.72 2.78 3.86
C ALA A 38 -17.56 3.25 2.65
N HIS A 39 -17.12 4.29 1.94
CA HIS A 39 -17.77 4.82 0.73
C HIS A 39 -17.19 4.24 -0.56
N PHE A 40 -16.07 3.51 -0.50
CA PHE A 40 -15.50 2.84 -1.67
C PHE A 40 -16.13 1.47 -1.87
N THR A 41 -16.37 1.10 -3.13
CA THR A 41 -17.02 -0.16 -3.50
C THR A 41 -16.11 -1.11 -4.28
N ILE A 42 -14.93 -0.63 -4.69
CA ILE A 42 -13.96 -1.37 -5.51
C ILE A 42 -12.58 -1.18 -4.91
N ALA A 43 -11.86 -2.29 -4.70
CA ALA A 43 -10.46 -2.30 -4.31
C ALA A 43 -9.62 -2.93 -5.42
N ILE A 44 -8.55 -2.24 -5.81
CA ILE A 44 -7.58 -2.70 -6.81
C ILE A 44 -6.20 -2.78 -6.15
N LEU A 45 -5.66 -3.99 -6.02
CA LEU A 45 -4.31 -4.18 -5.49
C LEU A 45 -3.29 -4.02 -6.62
N LYS A 46 -2.37 -3.07 -6.45
CA LYS A 46 -1.19 -2.89 -7.32
C LYS A 46 0.09 -3.26 -6.58
N PRO A 47 1.03 -3.96 -7.22
CA PRO A 47 2.36 -4.19 -6.65
C PRO A 47 3.08 -2.86 -6.52
N HIS A 48 3.70 -2.68 -5.37
CA HIS A 48 4.56 -1.55 -5.10
C HIS A 48 5.60 -1.93 -4.06
N THR A 49 6.68 -1.19 -4.06
CA THR A 49 7.67 -1.15 -2.98
C THR A 49 7.55 0.18 -2.27
N THR A 50 7.47 0.15 -0.95
CA THR A 50 7.57 1.36 -0.14
C THR A 50 9.03 1.66 0.11
N ALA A 51 9.47 2.86 -0.25
CA ALA A 51 10.82 3.36 -0.04
C ALA A 51 10.78 4.65 0.79
N LEU A 52 11.75 4.80 1.67
CA LEU A 52 11.98 6.02 2.43
C LEU A 52 13.19 6.74 1.83
N PHE A 53 12.97 7.94 1.31
CA PHE A 53 14.01 8.80 0.79
C PHE A 53 14.31 9.90 1.81
N ALA A 54 15.58 10.07 2.16
CA ALA A 54 16.02 11.17 3.00
C ALA A 54 17.38 11.65 2.49
N THR A 55 17.60 12.96 2.46
CA THR A 55 18.97 13.50 2.39
C THR A 55 19.71 13.21 3.69
N GLU A 56 21.04 13.31 3.69
CA GLU A 56 21.82 13.12 4.92
C GLU A 56 21.38 14.07 6.06
N GLU A 57 20.98 15.30 5.73
CA GLU A 57 20.48 16.29 6.69
C GLU A 57 19.09 15.94 7.21
N GLN A 58 18.20 15.45 6.34
CA GLN A 58 16.86 14.99 6.72
C GLN A 58 16.94 13.74 7.60
N PHE A 59 17.80 12.79 7.25
CA PHE A 59 18.01 11.57 8.04
C PHE A 59 18.53 11.90 9.45
N LYS A 60 19.49 12.82 9.57
CA LYS A 60 19.97 13.32 10.88
C LYS A 60 18.90 14.03 11.69
N SER A 61 17.89 14.59 11.03
CA SER A 61 16.74 15.26 11.64
C SER A 61 15.53 14.33 11.81
N ASN A 62 15.70 13.02 11.59
CA ASN A 62 14.65 12.00 11.61
C ASN A 62 13.44 12.32 10.70
N LYS A 63 13.71 12.94 9.56
CA LYS A 63 12.74 13.21 8.51
C LYS A 63 13.03 12.32 7.32
N ALA A 64 11.97 11.73 6.77
CA ALA A 64 12.04 10.97 5.54
C ALA A 64 10.79 11.23 4.72
N GLN A 65 10.96 11.15 3.41
CA GLN A 65 9.88 11.19 2.46
C GLN A 65 9.52 9.75 2.05
N THR A 66 8.29 9.34 2.36
CA THR A 66 7.77 8.05 1.92
C THR A 66 7.34 8.10 0.47
N ALA A 67 7.79 7.12 -0.31
CA ALA A 67 7.38 6.92 -1.68
C ALA A 67 6.84 5.50 -1.87
N HIS A 68 5.70 5.38 -2.53
CA HIS A 68 5.27 4.10 -3.10
C HIS A 68 5.77 4.04 -4.54
N ILE A 69 6.64 3.08 -4.83
CA ILE A 69 7.19 2.81 -6.15
C ILE A 69 6.44 1.64 -6.76
N TYR A 70 5.66 1.89 -7.81
CA TYR A 70 4.91 0.88 -8.53
C TYR A 70 5.78 0.21 -9.59
N HIS A 71 5.68 -1.10 -9.69
CA HIS A 71 6.41 -1.91 -10.66
C HIS A 71 5.49 -2.96 -11.31
N ASP A 72 5.91 -3.44 -12.49
CA ASP A 72 5.20 -4.49 -13.20
C ASP A 72 5.57 -5.90 -12.68
N GLU A 73 5.08 -6.94 -13.36
CA GLU A 73 5.35 -8.35 -12.99
C GLU A 73 6.82 -8.74 -13.17
N GLN A 74 7.60 -7.96 -13.92
CA GLN A 74 9.02 -8.17 -14.21
C GLN A 74 9.90 -7.32 -13.29
N GLY A 75 9.30 -6.61 -12.33
CA GLY A 75 10.01 -5.68 -11.44
C GLY A 75 10.46 -4.39 -12.14
N GLN A 76 9.98 -4.11 -13.35
CA GLN A 76 10.29 -2.87 -14.05
C GLN A 76 9.47 -1.73 -13.47
N TYR A 77 10.09 -0.56 -13.37
CA TYR A 77 9.45 0.64 -12.84
C TYR A 77 8.28 1.08 -13.73
N VAL A 78 7.11 1.28 -13.11
CA VAL A 78 5.88 1.74 -13.78
C VAL A 78 5.50 3.15 -13.36
N GLY A 79 5.83 3.56 -12.13
CA GLY A 79 5.50 4.88 -11.60
C GLY A 79 5.81 4.99 -10.11
N HIS A 80 5.60 6.16 -9.53
CA HIS A 80 5.64 6.32 -8.08
C HIS A 80 4.63 7.35 -7.58
N THR A 81 4.34 7.32 -6.29
CA THR A 81 3.58 8.35 -5.58
C THR A 81 4.39 8.78 -4.37
N LEU A 82 4.70 10.08 -4.30
CA LEU A 82 5.33 10.69 -3.14
C LEU A 82 4.25 11.10 -2.15
N TYR A 83 4.41 10.68 -0.91
CA TYR A 83 3.62 11.19 0.19
C TYR A 83 4.30 12.44 0.77
N GLN A 84 3.51 13.28 1.44
CA GLN A 84 4.07 14.43 2.15
C GLN A 84 5.10 13.93 3.17
N GLU A 85 6.21 14.66 3.24
CA GLU A 85 7.26 14.45 4.23
C GLU A 85 6.65 14.45 5.63
N ARG A 86 6.97 13.42 6.43
CA ARG A 86 6.52 13.28 7.81
C ARG A 86 7.73 13.01 8.69
N GLU A 87 7.64 13.46 9.94
CA GLU A 87 8.58 13.03 10.97
C GLU A 87 8.42 11.52 11.16
N ASN A 88 9.54 10.78 11.15
CA ASN A 88 9.52 9.35 11.43
C ASN A 88 8.96 9.13 12.84
N LYS A 89 7.83 8.46 12.95
CA LYS A 89 7.34 7.98 14.24
C LYS A 89 8.06 6.69 14.58
N SER A 90 8.34 6.47 15.85
CA SER A 90 8.98 5.27 16.41
C SER A 90 8.19 3.95 16.24
N SER A 91 7.15 3.94 15.40
CA SER A 91 6.32 2.76 15.12
C SER A 91 6.52 2.21 13.70
N ASP A 92 7.41 2.83 12.90
CA ASP A 92 7.75 2.38 11.54
C ASP A 92 9.02 1.47 11.50
N GLU A 93 9.54 1.05 12.68
CA GLU A 93 10.62 0.05 12.83
C GLU A 93 10.11 -1.37 13.04
#